data_AF-A0A2N7PQ08-F1
#
_entry.id   AF-A0A2N7PQ08-F1
#
_cell.length_a   1.000
_cell.length_b   1.000
_cell.length_c   1.000
_cell.angle_alpha   90.00
_cell.angle_beta   90.00
_cell.angle_gamma   90.00
#
_symmetry.space_group_name_H-M   'P 1'
#
loop_
_entity.id
_entity.type
_entity.pdbx_description
1 polymer ?
#
loop_
_entity_poly.entity_id
_entity_poly.type
_entity_poly.pdbx_seq_one_letter_code
_entity_poly.pdbx_strand_id
1 'polypeptide(L)'
;SDAKRTISILKENHIPVLGVVKNMAGFFEDETSFQNFLKEQRLNLLFEIPILKELSKTENLWEVFKTPEKEKFLNDIAERILDKVFRIH
;
A
#
# COMPACT_ATOMS: atom_id res chain seq x y z
N SER A 1 1.81 -13.96 11.69
CA SER A 1 1.41 -12.85 10.81
C SER A 1 1.46 -13.33 9.38
N ASP A 2 0.33 -13.29 8.67
CA ASP A 2 0.17 -13.80 7.31
C ASP A 2 1.02 -13.06 6.28
N ALA A 3 1.33 -11.78 6.53
CA ALA A 3 2.24 -11.00 5.69
C ALA A 3 3.65 -11.61 5.66
N LYS A 4 4.21 -12.01 6.81
CA LYS A 4 5.53 -12.68 6.88
C LYS A 4 5.51 -14.00 6.10
N ARG A 5 4.45 -14.80 6.26
CA ARG A 5 4.28 -16.07 5.53
C ARG A 5 4.20 -15.85 4.02
N THR A 6 3.45 -14.85 3.58
CA THR A 6 3.32 -14.49 2.16
C THR A 6 4.68 -14.12 1.56
N ILE A 7 5.46 -13.27 2.24
CA ILE A 7 6.80 -12.90 1.78
C ILE A 7 7.73 -14.12 1.70
N SER A 8 7.68 -15.04 2.65
CA SER A 8 8.47 -16.28 2.57
C SER A 8 8.12 -17.11 1.34
N ILE A 9 6.82 -17.32 1.08
CA ILE A 9 6.34 -18.07 -0.11
C ILE A 9 6.81 -17.38 -1.39
N LEU A 10 6.68 -16.05 -1.50
CA LEU A 10 7.12 -15.31 -2.69
C LEU A 10 8.63 -15.44 -2.91
N LYS A 11 9.43 -15.37 -1.83
CA LYS A 11 10.89 -15.56 -1.89
C LYS A 11 11.27 -16.98 -2.32
N GLU A 12 10.62 -18.00 -1.78
CA GLU A 12 10.83 -19.41 -2.16
C GLU A 12 10.54 -19.65 -3.64
N ASN A 13 9.50 -19.00 -4.18
CA ASN A 13 9.11 -19.07 -5.59
C ASN A 13 9.88 -18.09 -6.49
N HIS A 14 10.91 -17.41 -5.97
CA HIS A 14 11.72 -16.42 -6.71
C HIS A 14 10.88 -15.30 -7.36
N ILE A 15 9.74 -14.95 -6.75
CA ILE A 15 8.88 -13.86 -7.21
C ILE A 15 9.42 -12.55 -6.63
N PRO A 16 9.80 -11.57 -7.48
CA PRO A 16 10.31 -10.29 -7.00
C PRO A 16 9.20 -9.49 -6.32
N VAL A 17 9.51 -8.95 -5.13
CA VAL A 17 8.60 -8.07 -4.38
C VAL A 17 9.13 -6.64 -4.49
N LEU A 18 8.39 -5.79 -5.20
CA LEU A 18 8.76 -4.39 -5.41
C LEU A 18 8.62 -3.53 -4.14
N GLY A 19 7.71 -3.92 -3.25
CA GLY A 19 7.50 -3.26 -1.97
C GLY A 19 6.15 -3.60 -1.36
N VAL A 20 5.78 -2.85 -0.33
CA VAL A 20 4.57 -3.06 0.46
C VAL A 20 3.66 -1.83 0.34
N VAL A 21 2.36 -2.09 0.23
CA VAL A 21 1.31 -1.08 0.34
C VAL A 21 0.68 -1.23 1.71
N LYS A 22 0.71 -0.17 2.52
CA LYS A 22 0.05 -0.16 3.82
C LYS A 22 -1.35 0.40 3.65
N ASN A 23 -2.36 -0.47 3.74
CA ASN A 23 -3.75 -0.04 3.73
C ASN A 23 -4.24 0.31 5.15
N MET A 24 -5.26 1.16 5.25
CA MET A 24 -5.82 1.65 6.52
C MET A 24 -4.77 2.27 7.45
N ALA A 25 -3.86 3.06 6.87
CA ALA A 25 -2.86 3.78 7.64
C ALA A 25 -3.52 4.68 8.69
N GLY A 26 -2.98 4.67 9.90
CA GLY A 26 -3.55 5.34 11.07
C GLY A 26 -4.64 4.56 11.82
N PHE A 27 -5.01 3.34 11.37
CA PHE A 27 -5.96 2.49 12.11
C PHE A 27 -5.28 1.68 13.23
N PHE A 28 -4.08 1.18 12.96
CA PHE A 28 -3.34 0.35 13.91
C PHE A 28 -2.30 1.20 14.64
N GLU A 29 -2.23 1.05 15.96
CA GLU A 29 -1.36 1.85 16.84
C GLU A 29 0.11 1.40 16.81
N ASP A 30 0.40 0.15 16.43
CA ASP A 30 1.75 -0.40 16.46
C ASP A 30 2.53 -0.18 15.16
N GLU A 31 2.92 1.08 14.95
CA GLU A 31 3.81 1.47 13.85
C GLU A 31 5.18 0.77 13.95
N THR A 32 5.64 0.50 15.18
CA THR A 32 6.97 -0.07 15.44
C THR A 32 7.09 -1.48 14.86
N SER A 33 6.08 -2.31 15.05
CA SER A 33 6.03 -3.67 14.47
C SER A 33 6.03 -3.65 12.94
N PHE A 34 5.32 -2.70 12.32
CA PHE A 34 5.32 -2.54 10.87
C PHE A 34 6.70 -2.12 10.34
N GLN A 35 7.34 -1.14 10.98
CA GLN A 35 8.68 -0.68 10.59
C GLN A 35 9.74 -1.79 10.78
N ASN A 36 9.64 -2.57 11.86
CA ASN A 36 10.51 -3.73 12.07
C ASN A 36 10.29 -4.80 10.99
N PHE A 37 9.05 -5.07 10.60
CA PHE A 37 8.74 -5.99 9.49
C PHE A 37 9.39 -5.56 8.17
N LEU A 38 9.29 -4.26 7.80
CA LEU A 38 9.92 -3.75 6.58
C LEU A 38 11.44 -3.92 6.61
N LYS A 39 12.08 -3.61 7.74
CA LYS A 39 13.53 -3.75 7.92
C LYS A 39 13.97 -5.21 7.85
N GLU A 40 13.32 -6.10 8.61
CA GLU A 40 13.61 -7.54 8.63
C GLU A 40 13.51 -8.16 7.23
N GLN A 41 12.48 -7.77 6.47
CA GLN A 41 12.21 -8.33 5.15
C GLN A 41 12.96 -7.62 4.02
N ARG A 42 13.64 -6.51 4.31
CA ARG A 42 14.30 -5.60 3.35
C ARG A 42 13.33 -5.11 2.28
N LEU A 43 12.13 -4.70 2.69
CA LEU A 43 11.07 -4.23 1.81
C LEU A 43 10.93 -2.72 1.90
N ASN A 44 10.63 -2.11 0.75
CA ASN A 44 10.31 -0.68 0.69
C ASN A 44 8.81 -0.47 0.89
N LEU A 45 8.44 0.52 1.70
CA LEU A 45 7.09 1.05 1.70
C LEU A 45 6.87 1.83 0.39
N LEU A 46 5.86 1.43 -0.37
CA LEU A 46 5.51 2.12 -1.62
C LEU A 46 4.63 3.33 -1.33
N PHE A 47 3.54 3.11 -0.59
CA PHE A 47 2.61 4.15 -0.19
C PHE A 47 1.71 3.66 0.96
N GLU A 48 1.05 4.63 1.58
CA GLU A 48 0.06 4.43 2.63
C GLU A 48 -1.31 4.90 2.13
N ILE A 49 -2.33 4.06 2.29
CA ILE A 49 -3.71 4.42 2.03
C ILE A 49 -4.36 4.71 3.39
N PRO A 50 -4.85 5.93 3.66
CA PRO A 50 -5.54 6.23 4.90
C PRO A 50 -6.87 5.49 4.97
N ILE A 51 -7.47 5.45 6.15
CA ILE A 51 -8.82 4.87 6.29
C ILE A 51 -9.83 5.72 5.51
N LEU A 52 -10.36 5.15 4.43
CA LEU A 52 -11.48 5.73 3.68
C LEU A 52 -12.79 5.22 4.30
N LYS A 53 -13.32 5.97 5.28
CA LYS A 53 -14.57 5.62 5.99
C LYS A 53 -15.77 5.47 5.07
N GLU A 54 -15.71 6.01 3.87
CA GLU A 54 -16.77 5.91 2.87
C GLU A 54 -16.81 4.53 2.21
N LEU A 55 -15.68 3.81 2.14
CA LEU A 55 -15.64 2.43 1.61
C LEU A 55 -16.40 1.42 2.48
N SER A 56 -16.71 1.76 3.75
CA SER A 56 -17.58 0.92 4.57
C SER A 56 -19.07 1.15 4.30
N LYS A 57 -19.41 2.20 3.55
CA LYS A 57 -20.80 2.62 3.28
C LYS A 57 -21.21 2.46 1.81
N THR A 58 -20.25 2.32 0.91
CA THR A 58 -20.51 2.10 -0.52
C THR A 58 -19.55 1.04 -1.07
N GLU A 59 -20.08 0.15 -1.90
CA GLU A 59 -19.28 -0.80 -2.67
C GLU A 59 -18.66 -0.13 -3.91
N ASN A 60 -19.14 1.06 -4.29
CA ASN A 60 -18.69 1.76 -5.49
C ASN A 60 -17.53 2.72 -5.19
N LEU A 61 -16.32 2.29 -5.56
CA LEU A 61 -15.10 3.08 -5.47
C LEU A 61 -15.25 4.48 -6.11
N TRP A 62 -15.92 4.58 -7.27
CA TRP A 62 -16.09 5.84 -7.97
C TRP A 62 -16.90 6.86 -7.18
N GLU A 63 -17.77 6.41 -6.27
CA GLU A 63 -18.53 7.31 -5.40
C GLU A 63 -17.67 7.90 -4.29
N VAL A 64 -16.63 7.18 -3.85
CA VAL A 64 -15.70 7.63 -2.81
C VAL A 64 -14.77 8.72 -3.32
N PHE A 65 -14.38 8.69 -4.59
CA PHE A 65 -13.41 9.61 -5.19
C PHE A 65 -14.05 10.80 -5.94
N LYS A 66 -15.33 11.11 -5.69
CA LYS A 66 -16.03 12.25 -6.35
C LYS A 66 -15.55 13.63 -5.92
N THR A 67 -14.86 13.74 -4.79
CA THR A 67 -14.36 15.04 -4.33
C THR A 67 -12.99 15.33 -4.95
N PRO A 68 -12.72 16.58 -5.39
CA PRO A 68 -11.45 16.95 -6.03
C PRO A 68 -10.21 16.59 -5.20
N GLU A 69 -10.31 16.67 -3.86
CA GLU A 69 -9.23 16.30 -2.95
C GLU A 69 -8.88 14.80 -3.00
N LYS A 70 -9.90 13.94 -3.10
CA LYS A 70 -9.71 12.48 -3.12
C LYS A 70 -9.29 11.99 -4.51
N GLU A 71 -9.82 12.62 -5.55
CA GLU A 71 -9.38 12.38 -6.93
C GLU A 71 -7.89 12.74 -7.08
N LYS A 72 -7.48 13.90 -6.55
CA LYS A 72 -6.06 14.29 -6.50
C LYS A 72 -5.22 13.26 -5.74
N PHE A 73 -5.68 12.79 -4.58
CA PHE A 73 -4.99 11.74 -3.84
C PHE A 73 -4.82 10.43 -4.64
N LEU A 74 -5.87 10.00 -5.36
CA LEU A 74 -5.80 8.81 -6.22
C LEU A 74 -4.76 9.00 -7.33
N ASN A 75 -4.75 10.17 -7.97
CA ASN A 75 -3.79 10.52 -9.02
C ASN A 75 -2.35 10.57 -8.48
N ASP A 76 -2.14 11.18 -7.31
CA ASP A 76 -0.82 11.22 -6.66
C ASP A 76 -0.30 9.81 -6.35
N ILE A 77 -1.17 8.87 -5.94
CA ILE A 77 -0.81 7.46 -5.75
C ILE A 77 -0.45 6.82 -7.09
N ALA A 78 -1.28 7.01 -8.11
CA ALA A 78 -1.05 6.43 -9.44
C ALA A 78 0.30 6.89 -10.01
N GLU A 79 0.61 8.19 -9.94
CA GLU A 79 1.89 8.73 -10.39
C GLU A 79 3.08 8.12 -9.63
N ARG A 80 2.99 8.00 -8.30
CA ARG A 80 4.05 7.37 -7.49
C ARG A 80 4.27 5.90 -7.81
N ILE A 81 3.19 5.17 -8.12
CA ILE A 81 3.29 3.77 -8.57
C ILE A 81 3.97 3.72 -9.93
N LEU A 82 3.55 4.56 -10.88
CA LEU A 82 4.13 4.61 -12.21
C LEU A 82 5.62 4.94 -12.15
N ASP A 83 6.02 5.95 -11.37
CA ASP A 83 7.43 6.31 -11.20
C ASP A 83 8.27 5.17 -10.62
N LYS A 84 7.75 4.43 -9.64
CA LYS A 84 8.49 3.33 -9.00
C LYS A 84 8.51 2.02 -9.80
N VAL A 85 7.41 1.69 -10.46
CA VAL A 85 7.24 0.41 -11.18
C VAL A 85 7.81 0.51 -12.59
N PHE A 86 7.60 1.64 -13.27
CA PHE A 86 7.89 1.72 -14.70
C PHE A 86 9.20 2.36 -15.06
N ARG A 87 9.91 3.12 -14.20
CA ARG A 87 11.19 3.85 -14.49
C ARG A 87 11.71 3.57 -15.91
N ILE A 88 11.07 4.19 -16.91
CA ILE A 88 11.46 4.00 -18.30
C ILE A 88 12.62 4.97 -18.48
N HIS A 89 13.83 4.43 -18.52
CA HIS A 89 15.02 5.17 -18.97
C HIS A 89 15.03 5.25 -20.49
#